data_AF-A0A2X0IL11-F1
#
_entry.id   AF-A0A2X0IL11-F1
#
_cell.length_a   1.000
_cell.length_b   1.000
_cell.length_c   1.000
_cell.angle_alpha   90.00
_cell.angle_beta   90.00
_cell.angle_gamma   90.00
#
_symmetry.space_group_name_H-M   'P 1'
#
loop_
_entity.id
_entity.type
_entity.pdbx_description
1 polymer ?
#
loop_
_entity_poly.entity_id
_entity_poly.type
_entity_poly.pdbx_seq_one_letter_code
_entity_poly.pdbx_strand_id
1 'polypeptide(L)' 'MLLTPPLGDYHAYLFDCDGTVTDSMPQHYGVAPEHCLVFEDTDMGIQAATEAGMNSVRIPQRRTQHPLGGAR' A
#
# COMPACT_ATOMS: atom_id res chain seq x y z
N MET A 1 -0.86 -5.07 -17.12
CA MET A 1 -0.59 -3.63 -16.85
C MET A 1 0.67 -3.59 -16.03
N LEU A 2 1.69 -2.87 -16.50
CA LEU A 2 2.92 -2.63 -15.76
C LEU A 2 2.80 -1.25 -15.10
N LEU A 3 3.14 -1.17 -13.81
CA LEU A 3 3.23 0.08 -13.09
C LEU A 3 4.69 0.52 -13.06
N THR A 4 4.93 1.82 -13.25
CA THR A 4 6.26 2.41 -13.10
C THR A 4 6.31 3.06 -11.72
N PRO A 5 7.07 2.51 -10.76
CA PRO A 5 7.22 3.13 -9.46
C PRO A 5 8.00 4.46 -9.57
N PRO A 6 7.87 5.36 -8.57
CA PRO A 6 8.74 6.51 -8.46
C PRO A 6 10.21 6.08 -8.45
N LEU A 7 11.09 6.93 -8.96
CA LEU A 7 12.53 6.70 -8.85
C LEU A 7 12.97 6.98 -7.42
N GLY A 8 13.74 6.07 -6.83
CA GLY A 8 14.26 6.22 -5.48
C GLY A 8 15.21 5.08 -5.11
N ASP A 9 16.03 5.33 -4.09
CA ASP A 9 16.87 4.30 -3.47
C ASP A 9 16.04 3.60 -2.38
N TYR A 10 15.31 2.55 -2.80
CA TYR A 10 14.42 1.82 -1.91
C TYR A 10 15.11 0.58 -1.34
N HIS A 11 15.07 0.47 -0.02
CA HIS A 11 15.68 -0.63 0.73
C HIS A 11 14.63 -1.64 1.21
N ALA A 12 13.34 -1.28 1.11
CA ALA A 12 12.21 -2.15 1.44
C ALA A 12 11.00 -1.90 0.53
N TYR A 13 10.31 -2.99 0.17
CA TYR A 13 9.04 -2.97 -0.55
C TYR A 13 7.95 -3.58 0.34
N LEU A 14 6.86 -2.85 0.56
CA LEU A 14 5.73 -3.29 1.37
C LEU A 14 4.51 -3.43 0.46
N PHE A 15 3.77 -4.53 0.60
CA PHE A 15 2.54 -4.78 -0.15
C PHE A 15 1.38 -4.90 0.84
N ASP A 16 0.55 -3.87 0.97
CA ASP A 16 -0.72 -3.95 1.69
C ASP A 16 -1.82 -4.31 0.69
N CYS A 17 -2.54 -5.39 0.97
CA CYS A 17 -3.68 -5.83 0.15
C CYS A 17 -4.84 -6.36 1.00
N ASP A 18 -4.78 -6.26 2.34
CA ASP A 18 -5.89 -6.68 3.21
C ASP A 18 -6.26 -5.65 4.29
N GLY A 19 -5.67 -4.45 4.24
CA GLY A 19 -6.22 -3.25 4.85
C GLY A 19 -5.79 -3.02 6.29
N THR A 20 -4.60 -3.47 6.68
CA THR A 20 -4.08 -3.27 8.05
C THR A 20 -2.58 -2.94 8.13
N VAL A 21 -2.00 -2.22 7.15
CA VAL A 21 -0.61 -1.71 7.33
C VAL A 21 -0.46 -0.76 8.51
N THR A 22 -1.53 -0.11 8.97
CA THR A 22 -1.48 0.81 10.12
C THR A 22 -1.05 0.13 11.42
N ASP A 23 -1.37 -1.16 11.61
CA ASP A 23 -1.02 -1.91 12.82
C ASP A 23 0.39 -2.52 12.77
N SER A 24 0.99 -2.60 11.57
CA SER A 24 2.36 -3.12 11.35
C SER A 24 3.43 -2.02 11.16
N MET A 25 3.03 -0.75 11.10
CA MET A 25 3.94 0.40 10.92
C MET A 25 5.11 0.44 11.91
N PRO A 26 4.92 0.13 13.22
CA PRO A 26 6.02 -0.03 14.15
C PRO A 26 7.03 -1.09 13.69
N GLN A 27 6.59 -2.26 13.22
CA GLN A 27 7.42 -3.46 13.05
C GLN A 27 8.53 -3.35 11.98
N HIS A 28 8.58 -2.28 11.17
CA HIS A 28 9.61 -2.05 10.14
C HIS A 28 10.85 -1.30 10.64
N TYR A 29 11.21 -1.42 11.94
CA TYR A 29 12.26 -0.69 12.66
C TYR A 29 13.73 -0.77 12.14
N GLY A 30 13.98 -1.21 10.90
CA GLY A 30 15.33 -1.31 10.33
C GLY A 30 15.64 -0.35 9.17
N VAL A 31 14.62 0.28 8.57
CA VAL A 31 14.77 1.14 7.38
C VAL A 31 14.05 2.47 7.61
N ALA A 32 14.70 3.58 7.27
CA ALA A 32 14.10 4.89 7.38
C ALA A 32 12.87 5.00 6.43
N PRO A 33 11.73 5.58 6.86
CA PRO A 33 10.50 5.59 6.07
C PRO A 33 10.66 6.14 4.65
N GLU A 34 11.50 7.15 4.45
CA GLU A 34 11.80 7.74 3.15
C GLU A 34 12.41 6.76 2.13
N HIS A 35 12.99 5.65 2.61
CA HIS A 35 13.57 4.56 1.80
C HIS A 35 12.62 3.37 1.64
N CYS A 36 11.36 3.49 2.07
CA CYS A 36 10.32 2.49 1.88
C CYS A 36 9.41 2.86 0.70
N LEU A 37 9.07 1.85 -0.11
CA LEU A 37 8.03 1.95 -1.13
C LEU A 37 6.86 1.02 -0.78
N VAL A 38 5.67 1.58 -0.62
CA VAL A 38 4.44 0.85 -0.28
C VAL A 38 3.51 0.75 -1.49
N PHE A 39 2.99 -0.44 -1.76
CA PHE A 39 1.95 -0.65 -2.76
C PHE A 39 0.59 -0.72 -2.06
N GLU A 40 -0.30 0.22 -2.39
CA GLU A 40 -1.55 0.47 -1.66
C GLU A 40 -2.75 0.55 -2.59
N ASP A 41 -3.87 -0.04 -2.21
CA ASP A 41 -5.08 -0.09 -3.03
C ASP A 41 -6.25 0.72 -2.47
N THR A 42 -6.11 1.28 -1.26
CA THR A 42 -7.12 2.14 -0.63
C THR A 42 -6.63 3.60 -0.50
N ASP A 43 -7.57 4.54 -0.34
CA ASP A 43 -7.23 5.92 0.01
C ASP A 43 -6.66 6.03 1.43
N MET A 44 -7.18 5.22 2.36
CA MET A 44 -6.72 5.20 3.76
C MET A 44 -5.27 4.74 3.89
N GLY A 45 -4.88 3.67 3.20
CA GLY A 45 -3.50 3.17 3.21
C GLY A 45 -2.50 4.14 2.58
N ILE A 46 -2.89 4.81 1.47
CA ILE A 46 -2.07 5.89 0.88
C ILE A 46 -1.87 7.05 1.86
N GLN A 47 -2.92 7.44 2.59
CA GLN A 47 -2.81 8.49 3.60
C GLN A 47 -1.87 8.07 4.73
N ALA A 48 -2.02 6.84 5.24
CA ALA A 48 -1.14 6.30 6.27
C ALA A 48 0.34 6.29 5.84
N ALA A 49 0.63 5.81 4.63
CA ALA A 49 1.99 5.83 4.07
C ALA A 49 2.55 7.27 3.96
N THR A 50 1.72 8.22 3.57
CA THR A 50 2.10 9.65 3.48
C THR A 50 2.43 10.23 4.86
N GLU A 51 1.57 9.97 5.86
CA GLU A 51 1.79 10.41 7.24
C GLU A 51 3.02 9.75 7.88
N ALA A 52 3.35 8.52 7.46
CA ALA A 52 4.56 7.81 7.85
C ALA A 52 5.84 8.34 7.19
N GLY A 53 5.75 9.18 6.16
CA GLY A 53 6.89 9.65 5.38
C GLY A 53 7.41 8.63 4.35
N MET A 54 6.59 7.66 3.96
CA MET A 54 6.95 6.65 2.96
C MET A 54 6.54 7.07 1.54
N ASN A 55 7.22 6.50 0.53
CA ASN A 55 6.76 6.60 -0.86
C ASN A 55 5.68 5.54 -1.10
N SER A 56 4.69 5.84 -1.94
CA SER A 56 3.62 4.88 -2.26
C SER A 56 3.26 4.82 -3.74
N VAL A 57 2.79 3.65 -4.18
CA VAL A 57 2.23 3.38 -5.51
C VAL A 57 0.81 2.87 -5.35
N ARG A 58 -0.14 3.57 -5.98
CA ARG A 58 -1.52 3.10 -6.02
C ARG A 58 -1.67 1.88 -6.91
N ILE A 59 -2.16 0.78 -6.33
CA ILE A 59 -2.61 -0.40 -7.05
C ILE A 59 -4.12 -0.26 -7.27
N PRO A 60 -4.61 -0.12 -8.50
CA PRO A 60 -6.04 -0.15 -8.73
C PRO A 60 -6.58 -1.53 -8.37
N GLN A 61 -7.52 -1.60 -7.41
CA GLN A 61 -8.21 -2.84 -7.11
C GLN A 61 -8.80 -3.42 -8.39
N ARG A 62 -8.55 -4.71 -8.65
CA ARG A 62 -9.33 -5.40 -9.67
C ARG A 62 -10.77 -5.29 -9.21
N ARG A 63 -11.63 -4.69 -10.04
CA ARG A 63 -13.07 -4.80 -9.89
C ARG A 63 -13.43 -6.27 -10.16
N THR A 64 -13.19 -7.16 -9.20
CA THR A 64 -14.03 -8.34 -9.06
C THR A 64 -15.40 -7.75 -8.83
N GLN A 65 -16.25 -7.73 -9.85
CA GLN A 65 -17.68 -7.80 -9.62
C GLN A 65 -17.87 -9.07 -8.80
N HIS A 66 -17.76 -8.98 -7.48
CA HIS A 66 -18.53 -9.86 -6.65
C HIS A 66 -19.95 -9.43 -6.97
N PRO A 67 -20.79 -10.26 -7.62
CA PRO A 67 -22.20 -9.96 -7.65
C PRO A 67 -22.55 -9.78 -6.18
N LEU A 68 -22.98 -8.59 -5.77
CA LEU A 68 -23.63 -8.45 -4.47
C LEU A 68 -24.65 -9.57 -4.45
N GLY A 69 -24.45 -10.52 -3.53
CA GLY A 69 -25.24 -11.73 -3.48
C GLY A 69 -26.70 -11.34 -3.35
N GLY A 70 -27.42 -11.37 -4.47
CA GLY A 70 -28.85 -11.54 -4.48
C GLY A 70 -29.12 -12.94 -3.97
N ALA A 71 -29.23 -13.08 -2.66
CA ALA A 71 -29.85 -14.24 -2.05
C ALA A 71 -30.37 -13.88 -0.65
N ARG A 72 -31.69 -13.62 -0.65
CA ARG A 72 -32.65 -13.54 0.46
C ARG A 72 -32.91 -12.15 1.03
#